data_AF-A9V0N4-F1
#
_entry.id   AF-A9V0N4-F1
#
_cell.length_a   1.000
_cell.length_b   1.000
_cell.length_c   1.000
_cell.angle_alpha   90.00
_cell.angle_beta   90.00
_cell.angle_gamma   90.00
#
_symmetry.space_group_name_H-M   'P 1'
#
loop_
_entity.id
_entity.type
_entity.pdbx_description
1 polymer ?
#
loop_
_entity_poly.entity_id
_entity_poly.type
_entity_poly.pdbx_seq_one_letter_code
_entity_poly.pdbx_strand_id
1 'polypeptide(L)'
;MFTVFVFYFPPSNNNNNNRRRRKTVHAIKVGILDREHGLLKKRKPHLVALVEEPGGRLLRWHKTASPDSPIEMDVPLKSIVAVGRLVESDNNTYFVVSSDSGNFTFIAPTIDDLQTWVKLLSPQALSRQSSTSDDDRVCGLLSVDKKKDRWCVLRKASIVMFKAKGDKDPVGAIVLDSLCTVKPPETSEKLSARRATVSGYTFNIYTASRDWALKAKTMNDANRWVTALQDAIEACPSLTTPFSKLANRHAGADAFELEEVIADRVLLCFSDEGLDMPLTPLPYGSIGKRPSGNEYGFHHIEAMHIYNSLLPGQSSRFGDLSDVHKLARNLFLVCQDVPMLRNEIFMQILKQTTRHPRPGSPEHMVYWFLLAALCSHHVPSGAQDKFLRSMLRMTAAHSEYPSSVKKAANFCLEALSGAKSPVFHDALMKDILDGSAFDRQADGLVLDREITLADDSAC
;
A
#
# COMPACT_ATOMS: atom_id res chain seq x y z
N MET A 1 27.12 21.95 28.48
CA MET A 1 27.85 20.92 29.26
C MET A 1 27.64 19.61 28.51
N PHE A 2 28.62 19.18 27.70
CA PHE A 2 28.48 18.02 26.81
C PHE A 2 28.82 16.75 27.59
N THR A 3 27.83 15.91 27.88
CA THR A 3 28.06 14.58 28.44
C THR A 3 28.43 13.63 27.30
N VAL A 4 29.70 13.24 27.21
CA VAL A 4 30.19 12.24 26.27
C VAL A 4 29.81 10.86 26.80
N PHE A 5 28.78 10.24 26.23
CA PHE A 5 28.51 8.82 26.45
C PHE A 5 29.29 7.99 25.43
N VAL A 6 30.30 7.25 25.91
CA VAL A 6 30.97 6.22 25.11
C VAL A 6 30.08 4.99 25.10
N PHE A 7 29.32 4.79 24.01
CA PHE A 7 28.54 3.57 23.83
C PHE A 7 29.43 2.45 23.31
N TYR A 8 29.44 1.33 24.03
CA TYR A 8 30.07 0.09 23.59
C TYR A 8 29.10 -0.67 22.68
N PHE A 9 29.40 -0.74 21.37
CA PHE A 9 28.70 -1.65 20.47
C PHE A 9 29.40 -3.02 20.50
N PRO A 10 28.70 -4.13 20.82
CA PRO A 10 29.29 -5.46 20.75
C PRO A 10 29.57 -5.84 19.28
N PRO A 11 30.66 -6.58 18.99
CA PRO A 11 31.04 -6.93 17.64
C PRO A 11 30.04 -7.92 17.02
N SER A 12 29.76 -7.74 15.72
CA SER A 12 29.10 -8.73 14.88
C SER A 12 29.84 -10.07 14.98
N ASN A 13 29.12 -11.12 15.39
CA ASN A 13 29.66 -12.44 15.61
C ASN A 13 30.02 -13.08 14.25
N ASN A 14 31.27 -12.88 13.82
CA ASN A 14 31.84 -13.66 12.73
C ASN A 14 33.14 -14.29 13.22
N ASN A 15 33.09 -15.60 13.39
CA ASN A 15 34.20 -16.44 13.82
C ASN A 15 35.28 -16.40 12.73
N ASN A 16 36.31 -15.57 12.90
CA ASN A 16 37.63 -15.87 12.38
C ASN A 16 38.70 -15.02 13.07
N ASN A 17 39.66 -15.72 13.66
CA ASN A 17 40.83 -15.19 14.34
C ASN A 17 41.62 -14.24 13.43
N ASN A 18 41.54 -12.94 13.72
CA ASN A 18 42.64 -12.01 13.50
C ASN A 18 42.45 -10.76 14.36
N ARG A 19 43.46 -10.46 15.19
CA ARG A 19 43.62 -9.22 15.95
C ARG A 19 43.49 -8.00 15.01
N ARG A 20 42.28 -7.47 14.85
CA ARG A 20 42.04 -6.16 14.22
C ARG A 20 41.70 -5.16 15.32
N ARG A 21 42.53 -4.11 15.41
CA ARG A 21 42.38 -2.90 16.24
C ARG A 21 40.89 -2.59 16.47
N ARG A 22 40.49 -2.52 17.75
CA ARG A 22 39.18 -1.98 18.18
C ARG A 22 39.02 -0.59 17.55
N LYS A 23 38.16 -0.48 16.52
CA LYS A 23 37.79 0.79 15.92
C LYS A 23 36.64 1.35 16.75
N THR A 24 36.93 2.34 17.57
CA THR A 24 35.94 3.07 18.38
C THR A 24 34.96 3.77 17.46
N VAL A 25 33.68 3.37 17.49
CA VAL A 25 32.59 4.09 16.83
C VAL A 25 32.27 5.30 17.70
N HIS A 26 32.40 6.52 17.15
CA HIS A 26 32.11 7.74 17.90
C HIS A 26 30.69 8.22 17.57
N ALA A 27 29.82 8.29 18.58
CA ALA A 27 28.45 8.77 18.39
C ALA A 27 28.40 10.30 18.54
N ILE A 28 28.01 10.99 17.46
CA ILE A 28 27.89 12.46 17.39
C ILE A 28 26.60 12.93 18.09
N LYS A 29 25.49 12.23 17.85
CA LYS A 29 24.21 12.42 18.56
C LYS A 29 23.53 11.07 18.67
N VAL A 30 22.95 10.81 19.84
CA VAL A 30 22.10 9.64 20.10
C VAL A 30 20.79 10.13 20.70
N GLY A 31 19.69 9.50 20.35
CA GLY A 31 18.39 9.79 20.93
C GLY A 31 17.38 8.70 20.60
N ILE A 32 16.32 8.62 21.41
CA ILE A 32 15.16 7.79 21.10
C ILE A 32 14.23 8.64 20.23
N LEU A 33 13.92 8.15 19.03
CA LEU A 33 12.97 8.77 18.11
C LEU A 33 11.88 7.76 17.80
N ASP A 34 10.62 8.20 17.77
CA ASP A 34 9.57 7.34 17.25
C ASP A 34 9.62 7.33 15.72
N ARG A 35 9.29 6.18 15.15
CA ARG A 35 9.05 6.01 13.71
C ARG A 35 7.66 5.46 13.49
N GLU A 36 7.02 5.90 12.42
CA GLU A 36 5.75 5.35 11.97
C GLU A 36 6.01 4.08 11.15
N HIS A 37 5.33 2.99 11.52
CA HIS A 37 5.43 1.69 10.87
C HIS A 37 4.13 1.27 10.21
N GLY A 38 4.27 0.75 8.99
CA GLY A 38 3.16 0.21 8.20
C GLY A 38 2.14 1.27 7.79
N LEU A 39 1.12 0.83 7.05
CA LEU A 39 0.07 1.71 6.54
C LEU A 39 -0.77 2.36 7.66
N LEU A 40 -0.80 1.76 8.85
CA LEU A 40 -1.51 2.26 10.04
C LEU A 40 -0.69 3.22 10.89
N LYS A 41 0.53 3.59 10.47
CA LYS A 41 1.37 4.57 11.17
C LYS A 41 1.57 4.27 12.65
N LYS A 42 1.64 2.98 13.04
CA LYS A 42 1.90 2.60 14.43
C LYS A 42 3.25 3.18 14.83
N ARG A 43 3.26 4.01 15.87
CA ARG A 43 4.48 4.64 16.37
C ARG A 43 5.24 3.64 17.24
N LYS A 44 6.51 3.43 16.92
CA LYS A 44 7.41 2.62 17.74
C LYS A 44 8.67 3.42 18.02
N PRO A 45 9.21 3.35 19.25
CA PRO A 45 10.45 4.03 19.60
C PRO A 45 11.65 3.24 19.10
N HIS A 46 12.60 3.95 18.50
CA HIS A 46 13.87 3.41 18.01
C HIS A 46 15.04 4.16 18.64
N LEU A 47 16.10 3.44 18.97
CA LEU A 47 17.37 4.07 19.29
C LEU A 47 18.01 4.53 17.97
N VAL A 48 18.20 5.84 17.84
CA VAL A 48 18.75 6.48 16.62
C VAL A 48 20.05 7.18 16.98
N ALA A 49 21.07 6.99 16.16
CA ALA A 49 22.38 7.58 16.36
C ALA A 49 22.97 8.10 15.05
N LEU A 50 23.51 9.32 15.08
CA LEU A 50 24.47 9.77 14.08
C LEU A 50 25.85 9.34 14.55
N VAL A 51 26.44 8.36 13.88
CA VAL A 51 27.75 7.79 14.23
C VAL A 51 28.80 8.15 13.20
N GLU A 52 30.04 8.25 13.65
CA GLU A 52 31.22 8.40 12.81
C GLU A 52 32.05 7.13 12.87
N GLU A 53 32.24 6.52 11.71
CA GLU A 53 33.05 5.34 11.50
C GLU A 53 34.16 5.64 10.48
N PRO A 54 35.22 4.82 10.37
CA PRO A 54 36.29 5.04 9.39
C PRO A 54 35.83 5.09 7.93
N GLY A 55 34.62 4.60 7.61
CA GLY A 55 33.99 4.69 6.29
C GLY A 55 33.15 5.95 6.06
N GLY A 56 33.04 6.83 7.06
CA GLY A 56 32.26 8.06 7.05
C GLY A 56 31.18 8.10 8.14
N ARG A 57 30.42 9.21 8.14
CA ARG A 57 29.27 9.38 9.04
C ARG A 57 28.05 8.61 8.54
N LEU A 58 27.32 7.97 9.46
CA LEU A 58 26.14 7.15 9.20
C LEU A 58 25.01 7.57 10.15
N LEU A 59 23.78 7.67 9.63
CA LEU A 59 22.57 7.68 10.45
C LEU A 59 22.15 6.22 10.66
N ARG A 60 22.24 5.75 11.90
CA ARG A 60 21.95 4.38 12.32
C ARG A 60 20.71 4.34 13.19
N TRP A 61 19.86 3.33 13.03
CA TRP A 61 18.86 3.02 14.04
C TRP A 61 18.64 1.52 14.23
N HIS A 62 18.22 1.17 15.43
CA HIS A 62 18.01 -0.20 15.87
C HIS A 62 16.54 -0.60 15.73
N LYS A 63 16.21 -1.89 15.71
CA LYS A 63 14.81 -2.37 15.60
C LYS A 63 13.89 -1.91 16.75
N THR A 64 14.46 -1.53 17.88
CA THR A 64 13.74 -1.04 19.07
C THR A 64 14.53 0.10 19.74
N ALA A 65 14.00 0.65 20.82
CA ALA A 65 14.69 1.64 21.66
C ALA A 65 15.83 1.06 22.52
N SER A 66 15.99 -0.28 22.56
CA SER A 66 17.04 -0.93 23.35
C SER A 66 18.41 -0.82 22.66
N PRO A 67 19.49 -0.47 23.39
CA PRO A 67 20.86 -0.47 22.86
C PRO A 67 21.34 -1.82 22.32
N ASP A 68 20.86 -2.91 22.91
CA ASP A 68 21.24 -4.28 22.53
C ASP A 68 20.43 -4.82 21.35
N SER A 69 19.42 -4.06 20.91
CA SER A 69 18.60 -4.43 19.76
C SER A 69 19.46 -4.51 18.49
N PRO A 70 19.19 -5.44 17.57
CA PRO A 70 19.89 -5.47 16.28
C PRO A 70 19.65 -4.17 15.52
N ILE A 71 20.66 -3.77 14.74
CA ILE A 71 20.58 -2.65 13.80
C ILE A 71 19.49 -2.98 12.77
N GLU A 72 18.59 -2.03 12.56
CA GLU A 72 17.57 -2.13 11.51
C GLU A 72 18.08 -1.53 10.21
N MET A 73 18.77 -0.39 10.27
CA MET A 73 19.29 0.30 9.09
C MET A 73 20.51 1.15 9.42
N ASP A 74 21.42 1.21 8.45
CA ASP A 74 22.51 2.19 8.37
C ASP A 74 22.36 2.99 7.07
N VAL A 75 22.18 4.31 7.21
CA VAL A 75 22.05 5.24 6.08
C VAL A 75 23.31 6.11 6.03
N PRO A 76 24.16 5.99 4.98
CA PRO A 76 25.33 6.85 4.86
C PRO A 76 24.95 8.32 4.82
N LEU A 77 25.55 9.18 5.65
CA LEU A 77 25.21 10.61 5.70
C LEU A 77 25.37 11.27 4.31
N LYS A 78 26.37 10.83 3.53
CA LYS A 78 26.64 11.28 2.16
C LYS A 78 25.56 10.94 1.13
N SER A 79 24.68 10.01 1.47
CA SER A 79 23.55 9.55 0.64
C SER A 79 22.27 10.35 0.90
N ILE A 80 22.21 11.04 2.04
CA ILE A 80 21.06 11.87 2.41
C ILE A 80 20.98 13.02 1.40
N VAL A 81 19.87 13.07 0.68
CA VAL A 81 19.57 14.08 -0.33
C VAL A 81 18.73 15.22 0.25
N ALA A 82 17.98 14.97 1.31
CA ALA A 82 17.18 15.98 1.99
C ALA A 82 16.85 15.59 3.42
N VAL A 83 16.72 16.59 4.29
CA VAL A 83 16.16 16.43 5.63
C VAL A 83 15.28 17.61 5.89
N GLY A 84 14.03 17.41 6.29
CA GLY A 84 13.11 18.51 6.52
C GLY A 84 12.02 18.16 7.49
N ARG A 85 11.46 19.18 8.13
CA ARG A 85 10.28 19.03 8.98
C ARG A 85 9.08 18.61 8.12
N LEU A 86 8.26 17.70 8.63
CA LEU A 86 7.01 17.34 7.98
C LEU A 86 5.95 18.38 8.36
N VAL A 87 5.24 18.93 7.37
CA VAL A 87 4.18 19.94 7.60
C VAL A 87 2.82 19.26 7.88
N GLU A 88 2.78 17.92 7.86
CA GLU A 88 1.56 17.10 7.87
C GLU A 88 0.91 16.91 9.24
N SER A 89 1.60 17.20 10.34
CA SER A 89 1.16 16.82 11.68
C SER A 89 0.88 18.04 12.55
N ASP A 90 -0.27 18.06 13.22
CA ASP A 90 -0.62 19.05 14.27
C ASP A 90 0.44 19.09 15.38
N ASN A 91 1.25 18.03 15.47
CA ASN A 91 2.39 17.92 16.36
C ASN A 91 3.70 18.20 15.61
N ASN A 92 4.31 19.34 15.89
CA ASN A 92 5.41 19.93 15.13
C ASN A 92 6.78 19.22 15.21
N THR A 93 6.85 18.00 15.75
CA THR A 93 8.10 17.28 16.02
C THR A 93 8.45 16.21 14.99
N TYR A 94 7.74 16.16 13.87
CA TYR A 94 8.01 15.25 12.76
C TYR A 94 9.07 15.79 11.79
N PHE A 95 10.02 14.95 11.40
CA PHE A 95 10.93 15.25 10.31
C PHE A 95 11.16 14.02 9.44
N VAL A 96 11.46 14.25 8.16
CA VAL A 96 11.83 13.22 7.20
C VAL A 96 13.30 13.35 6.84
N VAL A 97 13.94 12.20 6.65
CA VAL A 97 15.26 12.04 6.05
C VAL A 97 15.09 11.29 4.73
N SER A 98 15.37 11.94 3.61
CA SER A 98 15.38 11.33 2.27
C SER A 98 16.82 11.00 1.88
N SER A 99 17.07 9.76 1.48
CA SER A 99 18.39 9.24 1.09
C SER A 99 18.33 8.46 -0.23
N ASP A 100 19.42 7.81 -0.63
CA ASP A 100 19.38 6.80 -1.70
C ASP A 100 18.68 5.51 -1.32
N SER A 101 18.75 5.14 -0.04
CA SER A 101 18.10 3.95 0.50
C SER A 101 16.61 4.12 0.79
N GLY A 102 16.06 5.34 0.65
CA GLY A 102 14.65 5.64 0.84
C GLY A 102 14.39 6.86 1.73
N ASN A 103 13.11 7.05 2.08
CA ASN A 103 12.65 8.11 2.97
C ASN A 103 12.32 7.53 4.35
N PHE A 104 12.73 8.25 5.38
CA PHE A 104 12.55 7.82 6.77
C PHE A 104 11.94 8.95 7.58
N THR A 105 10.72 8.74 8.07
CA THR A 105 10.02 9.67 8.96
C THR A 105 10.38 9.35 10.41
N PHE A 106 10.74 10.39 11.16
CA PHE A 106 11.05 10.34 12.57
C PHE A 106 10.22 11.37 13.33
N ILE A 107 9.91 11.06 14.57
CA ILE A 107 9.21 11.94 15.51
C ILE A 107 10.17 12.19 16.66
N ALA A 108 10.57 13.44 16.82
CA ALA A 108 11.40 13.87 17.92
C ALA A 108 10.56 14.06 19.21
N PRO A 109 11.15 13.85 20.41
CA PRO A 109 10.49 14.15 21.67
C PRO A 109 10.15 15.64 21.82
N THR A 110 10.99 16.52 21.24
CA THR A 110 10.86 17.97 21.34
C THR A 110 11.14 18.65 20.00
N ILE A 111 10.68 19.90 19.84
CA ILE A 111 10.98 20.72 18.67
C ILE A 111 12.49 21.01 18.58
N ASP A 112 13.16 21.21 19.71
CA ASP A 112 14.61 21.47 19.76
C ASP A 112 15.41 20.24 19.33
N ASP A 113 14.98 19.04 19.73
CA ASP A 113 15.58 17.79 19.25
C ASP A 113 15.41 17.64 17.74
N LEU A 114 14.21 17.91 17.22
CA LEU A 114 13.97 17.92 15.78
C LEU A 114 14.92 18.89 15.08
N GLN A 115 15.02 20.14 15.54
CA GLN A 115 15.87 21.15 14.91
C GLN A 115 17.34 20.71 14.91
N THR A 116 17.77 20.09 16.01
CA THR A 116 19.13 19.54 16.13
C THR A 116 19.36 18.41 15.13
N TRP A 117 18.44 17.44 15.04
CA TRP A 117 18.53 16.33 14.07
C TRP A 117 18.51 16.83 12.63
N VAL A 118 17.59 17.72 12.28
CA VAL A 118 17.52 18.34 10.94
C VAL A 118 18.82 19.04 10.62
N LYS A 119 19.36 19.86 11.52
CA LYS A 119 20.63 20.57 11.30
C LYS A 119 21.83 19.63 11.10
N LEU A 120 21.91 18.55 11.89
CA LEU A 120 23.02 17.60 11.82
C LEU A 120 22.97 16.71 10.58
N LEU A 121 21.77 16.34 10.14
CA LEU A 121 21.55 15.43 9.02
C LEU A 121 21.39 16.15 7.68
N SER A 122 21.02 17.43 7.71
CA SER A 122 20.94 18.26 6.51
C SER A 122 22.25 18.16 5.73
N PRO A 123 22.18 17.90 4.41
CA PRO A 123 23.36 17.80 3.58
C PRO A 123 24.18 19.09 3.74
N GLN A 124 25.35 18.99 4.37
CA GLN A 124 26.28 20.11 4.39
C GLN A 124 26.66 20.39 2.94
N ALA A 125 26.72 21.67 2.56
CA ALA A 125 27.20 22.12 1.26
C ALA A 125 28.70 21.78 1.10
N LEU A 126 29.01 20.49 1.03
CA LEU A 126 30.24 20.00 0.45
C LEU A 126 30.12 20.35 -1.02
N SER A 127 31.08 21.16 -1.47
CA SER A 127 31.43 21.41 -2.86
C SER A 127 31.39 20.12 -3.68
N ARG A 128 30.22 19.72 -4.16
CA ARG A 128 30.06 18.64 -5.13
C ARG A 128 30.03 19.29 -6.50
N GLN A 129 31.25 19.52 -7.00
CA GLN A 129 31.54 19.18 -8.38
C GLN A 129 31.25 17.67 -8.53
N SER A 130 30.04 17.33 -8.92
CA SER A 130 29.73 16.04 -9.53
C SER A 130 28.80 16.33 -10.68
N SER A 131 29.35 16.16 -11.88
CA SER A 131 28.78 16.35 -13.21
C SER A 131 27.68 15.33 -13.52
N THR A 132 26.66 15.24 -12.68
CA THR A 132 25.33 14.86 -13.13
C THR A 132 24.60 16.17 -13.30
N SER A 133 24.19 16.49 -14.53
CA SER A 133 23.47 17.71 -14.88
C SER A 133 22.48 18.07 -13.76
N ASP A 134 22.58 19.27 -13.19
CA ASP A 134 21.61 19.83 -12.23
C ASP A 134 20.22 20.05 -12.90
N ASP A 135 20.06 19.56 -14.14
CA ASP A 135 18.99 19.74 -15.11
C ASP A 135 17.90 18.66 -14.99
N ASP A 136 18.20 17.48 -14.42
CA ASP A 136 17.23 16.38 -14.24
C ASP A 136 16.32 16.56 -13.01
N ARG A 137 16.57 17.57 -12.17
CA ARG A 137 15.76 17.81 -10.97
C ARG A 137 14.55 18.67 -11.32
N VAL A 138 13.35 18.10 -11.26
CA VAL A 138 12.12 18.90 -11.32
C VAL A 138 12.04 19.81 -10.10
N CYS A 139 12.09 21.11 -10.36
CA CYS A 139 11.98 22.15 -9.35
C CYS A 139 11.19 23.34 -9.89
N GLY A 140 10.63 24.13 -8.98
CA GLY A 140 9.82 25.27 -9.36
C GLY A 140 9.03 25.84 -8.19
N LEU A 141 8.43 27.00 -8.42
CA LEU A 141 7.56 27.65 -7.45
C LEU A 141 6.17 27.01 -7.48
N LEU A 142 5.73 26.48 -6.34
CA LEU A 142 4.38 25.94 -6.18
C LEU A 142 3.70 26.59 -4.97
N SER A 143 2.41 26.86 -5.10
CA SER A 143 1.55 27.18 -3.95
C SER A 143 1.02 25.86 -3.39
N VAL A 144 1.31 25.58 -2.12
CA VAL A 144 0.95 24.33 -1.43
C VAL A 144 -0.24 24.58 -0.51
N ASP A 145 -1.31 23.80 -0.66
CA ASP A 145 -2.58 23.91 0.09
C ASP A 145 -3.25 25.27 0.04
N LYS A 146 -3.18 25.94 -1.11
CA LYS A 146 -3.67 27.33 -1.26
C LYS A 146 -3.00 28.31 -0.27
N LYS A 147 -1.86 27.94 0.31
CA LYS A 147 -1.02 28.79 1.17
C LYS A 147 0.05 29.49 0.33
N LYS A 148 1.01 30.11 1.02
CA LYS A 148 2.15 30.83 0.44
C LYS A 148 2.94 29.96 -0.53
N ASP A 149 3.44 30.60 -1.57
CA ASP A 149 4.36 30.00 -2.54
C ASP A 149 5.63 29.48 -1.84
N ARG A 150 6.09 28.32 -2.31
CA ARG A 150 7.30 27.64 -1.85
C ARG A 150 8.14 27.26 -3.06
N TRP A 151 9.45 27.38 -2.91
CA TRP A 151 10.36 26.78 -3.87
C TRP A 151 10.40 25.27 -3.58
N CYS A 152 9.86 24.49 -4.50
CA CYS A 152 9.74 23.04 -4.38
C CYS A 152 10.80 22.37 -5.25
N VAL A 153 11.40 21.31 -4.72
CA VAL A 153 12.37 20.48 -5.44
C VAL A 153 12.00 19.02 -5.22
N LEU A 154 11.74 18.29 -6.31
CA LEU A 154 11.58 16.84 -6.27
C LEU A 154 12.95 16.20 -6.08
N ARG A 155 13.14 15.49 -4.97
CA ARG A 155 14.37 14.78 -4.62
C ARG A 155 14.01 13.31 -4.41
N LYS A 156 14.15 12.51 -5.47
CA LYS A 156 13.70 11.10 -5.49
C LYS A 156 12.22 11.05 -5.09
N ALA A 157 11.88 10.28 -4.07
CA ALA A 157 10.53 10.09 -3.58
C ALA A 157 10.08 11.18 -2.57
N SER A 158 10.54 12.43 -2.68
CA SER A 158 10.12 13.50 -1.77
C SER A 158 10.12 14.87 -2.43
N ILE A 159 9.05 15.64 -2.20
CA ILE A 159 9.00 17.06 -2.57
C ILE A 159 9.51 17.86 -1.38
N VAL A 160 10.65 18.52 -1.55
CA VAL A 160 11.25 19.33 -0.49
C VAL A 160 10.95 20.80 -0.73
N MET A 161 10.44 21.48 0.29
CA MET A 161 9.94 22.85 0.22
C MET A 161 10.88 23.83 0.94
N PHE A 162 11.15 24.95 0.29
CA PHE A 162 11.99 26.04 0.80
C PHE A 162 11.21 27.36 0.77
N LYS A 163 11.61 28.36 1.58
CA LYS A 163 10.96 29.68 1.53
C LYS A 163 11.27 30.38 0.21
N ALA A 164 12.52 30.35 -0.22
CA ALA A 164 12.98 30.90 -1.48
C ALA A 164 13.95 29.95 -2.20
N LYS A 165 14.18 30.25 -3.49
CA LYS A 165 15.18 29.54 -4.30
C LYS A 165 16.57 29.81 -3.73
N GLY A 166 17.35 28.76 -3.50
CA GLY A 166 18.72 28.85 -2.96
C GLY A 166 18.83 28.76 -1.44
N ASP A 167 17.71 28.75 -0.71
CA ASP A 167 17.71 28.48 0.72
C ASP A 167 18.24 27.08 1.01
N LYS A 168 19.01 26.95 2.10
CA LYS A 168 19.58 25.67 2.54
C LYS A 168 18.65 24.91 3.47
N ASP A 169 17.85 25.64 4.26
CA ASP A 169 16.99 25.07 5.28
C ASP A 169 15.58 24.83 4.72
N PRO A 170 15.14 23.56 4.59
CA PRO A 170 13.80 23.28 4.14
C PRO A 170 12.78 23.58 5.24
N VAL A 171 11.66 24.15 4.82
CA VAL A 171 10.52 24.45 5.71
C VAL A 171 9.51 23.32 5.77
N GLY A 172 9.63 22.36 4.86
CA GLY A 172 8.67 21.29 4.72
C GLY A 172 9.14 20.21 3.75
N ALA A 173 8.54 19.03 3.85
CA ALA A 173 8.63 18.01 2.82
C ALA A 173 7.30 17.25 2.67
N ILE A 174 7.04 16.72 1.47
CA ILE A 174 5.97 15.75 1.18
C ILE A 174 6.68 14.45 0.81
N VAL A 175 6.39 13.39 1.54
CA VAL A 175 7.02 12.08 1.35
C VAL A 175 6.13 11.24 0.44
N LEU A 176 6.74 10.64 -0.57
CA LEU A 176 6.07 9.74 -1.50
C LEU A 176 6.45 8.29 -1.18
N ASP A 177 5.49 7.41 -1.40
CA ASP A 177 5.64 5.97 -1.39
C ASP A 177 4.93 5.37 -2.62
N SER A 178 5.03 4.05 -2.81
CA SER A 178 4.48 3.37 -3.99
C SER A 178 2.94 3.34 -4.05
N LEU A 179 2.23 3.79 -3.01
CA LEU A 179 0.75 3.85 -2.96
C LEU A 179 0.24 5.27 -3.12
N CYS A 180 1.13 6.26 -3.13
CA CYS A 180 0.76 7.63 -3.46
C CYS A 180 0.18 7.70 -4.87
N THR A 181 -0.79 8.59 -5.05
CA THR A 181 -1.38 8.85 -6.37
C THR A 181 -1.33 10.34 -6.67
N VAL A 182 -1.30 10.66 -7.97
CA VAL A 182 -1.29 12.04 -8.44
C VAL A 182 -2.47 12.24 -9.37
N LYS A 183 -3.35 13.19 -9.04
CA LYS A 183 -4.44 13.61 -9.92
C LYS A 183 -3.99 14.85 -10.69
N PRO A 184 -3.92 14.78 -12.03
CA PRO A 184 -3.59 15.93 -12.87
C PRO A 184 -4.58 17.10 -12.68
N PRO A 185 -4.20 18.33 -13.08
CA PRO A 185 -5.12 19.46 -13.01
C PRO A 185 -6.35 19.27 -13.90
N GLU A 186 -7.51 19.70 -13.41
CA GLU A 186 -8.74 19.62 -14.19
C GLU A 186 -8.72 20.65 -15.33
N THR A 187 -8.72 20.16 -16.56
CA THR A 187 -8.87 20.98 -17.77
C THR A 187 -10.34 21.30 -17.98
N SER A 188 -10.93 22.17 -17.14
CA SER A 188 -12.30 22.62 -17.37
C SER A 188 -12.34 23.59 -18.56
N GLU A 189 -13.05 23.24 -19.63
CA GLU A 189 -13.32 24.12 -20.78
C GLU A 189 -13.97 25.46 -20.38
N LYS A 190 -14.59 25.51 -19.19
CA LYS A 190 -15.26 26.71 -18.65
C LYS A 190 -14.28 27.71 -18.03
N LEU A 191 -13.04 27.32 -17.72
CA LEU A 191 -12.00 28.27 -17.35
C LEU A 191 -11.34 28.81 -18.62
N SER A 192 -11.74 30.01 -19.02
CA SER A 192 -11.05 30.74 -20.08
C SER A 192 -9.55 30.83 -19.77
N ALA A 193 -8.70 30.68 -20.80
CA ALA A 193 -7.24 30.69 -20.65
C ALA A 193 -6.72 31.89 -19.82
N ARG A 194 -7.39 33.04 -19.93
CA ARG A 194 -7.09 34.27 -19.18
C ARG A 194 -7.47 34.23 -17.69
N ARG A 195 -8.49 33.46 -17.29
CA ARG A 195 -8.80 33.20 -15.87
C ARG A 195 -7.86 32.16 -15.27
N ALA A 196 -7.47 31.16 -16.06
CA ALA A 196 -6.55 30.11 -15.65
C ALA A 196 -5.12 30.64 -15.37
N THR A 197 -4.63 31.62 -16.15
CA THR A 197 -3.33 32.27 -15.89
C THR A 197 -3.29 33.08 -14.59
N VAL A 198 -4.43 33.56 -14.11
CA VAL A 198 -4.55 34.31 -12.84
C VAL A 198 -4.79 33.36 -11.66
N SER A 199 -5.59 32.30 -11.85
CA SER A 199 -5.90 31.34 -10.79
C SER A 199 -4.83 30.26 -10.57
N GLY A 200 -3.98 30.01 -11.58
CA GLY A 200 -3.04 28.89 -11.64
C GLY A 200 -3.72 27.54 -11.91
N TYR A 201 -2.92 26.49 -12.04
CA TYR A 201 -3.33 25.11 -12.32
C TYR A 201 -3.01 24.23 -11.11
N THR A 202 -4.04 23.63 -10.51
CA THR A 202 -3.91 22.83 -9.28
C THR A 202 -3.95 21.35 -9.61
N PHE A 203 -2.94 20.61 -9.20
CA PHE A 203 -2.91 19.15 -9.21
C PHE A 203 -2.87 18.64 -7.77
N ASN A 204 -3.29 17.39 -7.56
CA ASN A 204 -3.40 16.81 -6.22
C ASN A 204 -2.45 15.63 -6.05
N ILE A 205 -1.85 15.52 -4.88
CA ILE A 205 -1.09 14.34 -4.46
C ILE A 205 -1.79 13.75 -3.24
N TYR A 206 -2.05 12.45 -3.30
CA TYR A 206 -2.67 11.71 -2.21
C TYR A 206 -1.60 10.87 -1.54
N THR A 207 -1.44 11.07 -0.24
CA THR A 207 -0.47 10.36 0.61
C THR A 207 -1.21 9.58 1.70
N ALA A 208 -0.49 8.73 2.44
CA ALA A 208 -1.07 7.97 3.55
C ALA A 208 -1.72 8.86 4.62
N SER A 209 -1.19 10.07 4.81
CA SER A 209 -1.62 10.99 5.86
C SER A 209 -2.82 11.83 5.43
N ARG A 210 -2.76 12.33 4.20
CA ARG A 210 -3.64 13.40 3.73
C ARG A 210 -3.49 13.65 2.23
N ASP A 211 -4.36 14.53 1.77
CA ASP A 211 -4.37 15.07 0.43
C ASP A 211 -3.62 16.41 0.39
N TRP A 212 -2.89 16.63 -0.69
CA TRP A 212 -2.13 17.83 -0.97
C TRP A 212 -2.62 18.48 -2.25
N ALA A 213 -2.92 19.78 -2.19
CA ALA A 213 -3.25 20.55 -3.39
C ALA A 213 -2.06 21.44 -3.75
N LEU A 214 -1.37 21.13 -4.85
CA LEU A 214 -0.24 21.91 -5.34
C LEU A 214 -0.65 22.68 -6.59
N LYS A 215 -0.33 23.97 -6.61
CA LYS A 215 -0.70 24.85 -7.69
C LYS A 215 0.54 25.41 -8.38
N ALA A 216 0.63 25.16 -9.69
CA ALA A 216 1.62 25.74 -10.58
C ALA A 216 1.05 26.95 -11.34
N LYS A 217 1.93 27.82 -11.86
CA LYS A 217 1.51 29.00 -12.63
C LYS A 217 0.99 28.65 -14.02
N THR A 218 1.62 27.66 -14.67
CA THR A 218 1.28 27.25 -16.04
C THR A 218 0.84 25.79 -16.07
N MET A 219 0.03 25.44 -17.07
CA MET A 219 -0.38 24.06 -17.30
C MET A 219 0.82 23.15 -17.62
N ASN A 220 1.80 23.67 -18.36
CA ASN A 220 3.01 22.93 -18.71
C ASN A 220 3.84 22.59 -17.46
N ASP A 221 3.98 23.54 -16.53
CA ASP A 221 4.65 23.27 -15.25
C ASP A 221 3.89 22.24 -14.42
N ALA A 222 2.55 22.34 -14.35
CA ALA A 222 1.73 21.38 -13.63
C ALA A 222 1.90 19.97 -14.21
N ASN A 223 1.82 19.81 -15.53
CA ASN A 223 2.00 18.52 -16.19
C ASN A 223 3.41 17.96 -16.01
N ARG A 224 4.45 18.81 -16.11
CA ARG A 224 5.85 18.41 -15.83
C ARG A 224 6.00 17.88 -14.40
N TRP A 225 5.39 18.54 -13.41
CA TRP A 225 5.38 18.05 -12.04
C TRP A 225 4.64 16.72 -11.90
N VAL A 226 3.45 16.60 -12.49
CA VAL A 226 2.64 15.37 -12.45
C VAL A 226 3.42 14.18 -13.00
N THR A 227 4.03 14.30 -14.18
CA THR A 227 4.84 13.23 -14.79
C THR A 227 6.01 12.84 -13.89
N ALA A 228 6.79 13.82 -13.42
CA ALA A 228 7.95 13.52 -12.58
C ALA A 228 7.57 12.90 -11.23
N LEU A 229 6.40 13.24 -10.69
CA LEU A 229 5.87 12.63 -9.47
C LEU A 229 5.40 11.20 -9.72
N GLN A 230 4.76 10.92 -10.85
CA GLN A 230 4.41 9.56 -11.25
C GLN A 230 5.67 8.70 -11.36
N ASP A 231 6.70 9.17 -12.07
CA ASP A 231 7.99 8.48 -12.20
C ASP A 231 8.64 8.23 -10.83
N ALA A 232 8.59 9.23 -9.92
CA ALA A 232 9.15 9.10 -8.58
C ALA A 232 8.38 8.09 -7.70
N ILE A 233 7.05 8.02 -7.85
CA ILE A 233 6.19 7.07 -7.14
C ILE A 233 6.42 5.64 -7.67
N GLU A 234 6.50 5.46 -8.99
CA GLU A 234 6.78 4.17 -9.62
C GLU A 234 8.17 3.64 -9.26
N ALA A 235 9.15 4.53 -9.06
CA ALA A 235 10.48 4.17 -8.58
C ALA A 235 10.52 3.82 -7.07
N CYS A 236 9.44 4.03 -6.31
CA CYS A 236 9.41 3.66 -4.89
C CYS A 236 9.34 2.14 -4.71
N PRO A 237 10.02 1.56 -3.70
CA PRO A 237 9.83 0.17 -3.33
C PRO A 237 8.36 -0.14 -3.03
N SER A 238 7.87 -1.25 -3.56
CA SER A 238 6.47 -1.65 -3.37
C SER A 238 6.15 -1.89 -1.89
N LEU A 239 5.21 -1.11 -1.36
CA LEU A 239 4.66 -1.34 -0.03
C LEU A 239 3.77 -2.58 -0.01
N THR A 240 3.82 -3.31 1.10
CA THR A 240 3.00 -4.51 1.33
C THR A 240 2.34 -4.44 2.70
N THR A 241 1.13 -4.97 2.78
CA THR A 241 0.44 -5.23 4.06
C THR A 241 1.01 -6.50 4.70
N PRO A 242 0.85 -6.70 6.03
CA PRO A 242 1.24 -7.95 6.68
C PRO A 242 0.59 -9.18 6.04
N PHE A 243 -0.69 -9.10 5.69
CA PHE A 243 -1.42 -10.17 5.01
C PHE A 243 -0.82 -10.43 3.62
N SER A 244 -0.70 -9.42 2.77
CA SER A 244 -0.17 -9.60 1.41
C SER A 244 1.27 -10.08 1.41
N LYS A 245 2.11 -9.67 2.36
CA LYS A 245 3.47 -10.18 2.49
C LYS A 245 3.50 -11.68 2.76
N LEU A 246 2.60 -12.17 3.61
CA LEU A 246 2.50 -13.59 3.93
C LEU A 246 1.88 -14.38 2.77
N ALA A 247 0.78 -13.89 2.20
CA ALA A 247 0.12 -14.48 1.03
C ALA A 247 1.08 -14.61 -0.16
N ASN A 248 1.85 -13.54 -0.47
CA ASN A 248 2.80 -13.55 -1.57
C ASN A 248 3.97 -14.51 -1.35
N ARG A 249 4.39 -14.73 -0.10
CA ARG A 249 5.46 -15.67 0.23
C ARG A 249 5.06 -17.11 -0.08
N HIS A 250 3.81 -17.46 0.19
CA HIS A 250 3.27 -18.80 -0.03
C HIS A 250 2.42 -18.88 -1.32
N ALA A 251 2.63 -17.93 -2.23
CA ALA A 251 1.99 -17.92 -3.53
C ALA A 251 2.58 -19.05 -4.40
N GLY A 252 1.83 -20.14 -4.57
CA GLY A 252 2.30 -21.34 -5.27
C GLY A 252 2.92 -22.39 -4.37
N ALA A 253 2.77 -22.27 -3.05
CA ALA A 253 3.10 -23.35 -2.11
C ALA A 253 2.24 -24.59 -2.39
N ASP A 254 2.78 -25.77 -2.08
CA ASP A 254 2.00 -27.00 -2.09
C ASP A 254 1.03 -27.07 -0.89
N ALA A 255 0.14 -28.05 -0.89
CA ALA A 255 -0.90 -28.17 0.13
C ALA A 255 -0.33 -28.40 1.53
N PHE A 256 0.77 -29.15 1.67
CA PHE A 256 1.33 -29.52 2.96
C PHE A 256 2.03 -28.33 3.62
N GLU A 257 2.87 -27.61 2.89
CA GLU A 257 3.50 -26.38 3.38
C GLU A 257 2.44 -25.35 3.79
N LEU A 258 1.40 -25.21 2.98
CA LEU A 258 0.36 -24.22 3.22
C LEU A 258 -0.50 -24.55 4.44
N GLU A 259 -0.79 -25.82 4.68
CA GLU A 259 -1.54 -26.28 5.87
C GLU A 259 -0.79 -25.94 7.16
N GLU A 260 0.53 -26.19 7.20
CA GLU A 260 1.39 -25.80 8.34
C GLU A 260 1.38 -24.28 8.57
N VAL A 261 1.48 -23.49 7.50
CA VAL A 261 1.43 -22.03 7.59
C VAL A 261 0.09 -21.55 8.13
N ILE A 262 -1.01 -22.12 7.64
CA ILE A 262 -2.38 -21.75 8.04
C ILE A 262 -2.70 -22.21 9.47
N ALA A 263 -2.08 -23.29 9.95
CA ALA A 263 -2.16 -23.72 11.35
C ALA A 263 -1.65 -22.64 12.32
N ASP A 264 -0.60 -21.91 11.94
CA ASP A 264 0.14 -20.98 12.80
C ASP A 264 -0.12 -19.48 12.54
N ARG A 265 -0.96 -19.15 11.55
CA ARG A 265 -1.15 -17.76 11.07
C ARG A 265 -2.62 -17.35 11.04
N VAL A 266 -3.13 -16.98 12.21
CA VAL A 266 -4.50 -16.45 12.40
C VAL A 266 -4.84 -15.27 11.49
N LEU A 267 -3.84 -14.47 11.06
CA LEU A 267 -4.03 -13.35 10.14
C LEU A 267 -4.67 -13.80 8.80
N LEU A 268 -4.36 -15.01 8.32
CA LEU A 268 -4.89 -15.58 7.08
C LEU A 268 -6.24 -16.29 7.25
N CYS A 269 -6.70 -16.50 8.49
CA CYS A 269 -7.85 -17.33 8.82
C CYS A 269 -9.08 -16.49 9.11
N PHE A 270 -10.25 -17.12 9.24
CA PHE A 270 -11.51 -16.51 9.60
C PHE A 270 -11.38 -15.57 10.81
N SER A 271 -12.11 -14.45 10.77
CA SER A 271 -12.24 -13.53 11.89
C SER A 271 -13.65 -12.95 11.91
N ASP A 272 -14.26 -12.91 13.09
CA ASP A 272 -15.51 -12.21 13.38
C ASP A 272 -15.28 -10.75 13.83
N GLU A 273 -14.04 -10.38 14.10
CA GLU A 273 -13.63 -8.99 14.32
C GLU A 273 -13.40 -8.25 13.00
N GLY A 274 -13.73 -6.95 12.99
CA GLY A 274 -13.44 -6.04 11.88
C GLY A 274 -11.95 -5.86 11.61
N LEU A 275 -11.59 -5.54 10.37
CA LEU A 275 -10.20 -5.23 10.05
C LEU A 275 -9.78 -3.87 10.63
N ASP A 276 -8.52 -3.75 11.03
CA ASP A 276 -7.92 -2.45 11.30
C ASP A 276 -7.38 -1.80 10.02
N MET A 277 -7.08 -2.60 9.00
CA MET A 277 -6.49 -2.18 7.74
C MET A 277 -6.82 -3.14 6.58
N PRO A 278 -6.75 -2.66 5.32
CA PRO A 278 -6.88 -3.54 4.16
C PRO A 278 -5.88 -4.70 4.14
N LEU A 279 -6.29 -5.83 3.58
CA LEU A 279 -5.48 -7.03 3.42
C LEU A 279 -4.46 -6.91 2.29
N THR A 280 -4.67 -6.01 1.34
CA THR A 280 -3.81 -5.74 0.20
C THR A 280 -3.37 -4.28 0.16
N PRO A 281 -2.20 -3.97 -0.44
CA PRO A 281 -1.79 -2.58 -0.60
C PRO A 281 -2.74 -1.86 -1.58
N LEU A 282 -3.38 -0.79 -1.12
CA LEU A 282 -4.35 -0.01 -1.90
C LEU A 282 -3.85 1.42 -2.13
N PRO A 283 -4.04 1.99 -3.33
CA PRO A 283 -3.61 3.35 -3.61
C PRO A 283 -4.36 4.38 -2.76
N TYR A 284 -3.67 5.45 -2.38
CA TYR A 284 -4.26 6.57 -1.66
C TYR A 284 -5.13 7.43 -2.58
N GLY A 285 -6.01 8.22 -1.95
CA GLY A 285 -6.95 9.10 -2.62
C GLY A 285 -8.34 8.50 -2.82
N SER A 286 -9.28 9.39 -3.09
CA SER A 286 -10.68 9.05 -3.32
C SER A 286 -10.88 8.47 -4.73
N ILE A 287 -11.72 7.46 -4.84
CA ILE A 287 -12.12 6.83 -6.11
C ILE A 287 -13.06 7.77 -6.89
N GLY A 288 -14.04 8.37 -6.21
CA GLY A 288 -15.03 9.26 -6.81
C GLY A 288 -16.09 8.55 -7.64
N LYS A 289 -16.74 9.30 -8.52
CA LYS A 289 -17.84 8.82 -9.37
C LYS A 289 -17.33 7.93 -10.51
N ARG A 290 -18.02 6.83 -10.76
CA ARG A 290 -17.69 5.83 -11.79
C ARG A 290 -18.70 5.88 -12.95
N PRO A 291 -18.36 5.33 -14.13
CA PRO A 291 -19.27 5.29 -15.28
C PRO A 291 -20.62 4.61 -15.00
N SER A 292 -20.65 3.67 -14.06
CA SER A 292 -21.88 3.03 -13.56
C SER A 292 -22.85 4.00 -12.86
N GLY A 293 -22.41 5.22 -12.53
CA GLY A 293 -23.15 6.17 -11.72
C GLY A 293 -22.87 6.08 -10.23
N ASN A 294 -22.26 4.98 -9.77
CA ASN A 294 -21.87 4.79 -8.38
C ASN A 294 -20.76 5.77 -7.97
N GLU A 295 -20.80 6.17 -6.71
CA GLU A 295 -19.75 6.96 -6.08
C GLU A 295 -19.11 6.16 -4.93
N TYR A 296 -17.79 6.24 -4.86
CA TYR A 296 -16.98 5.55 -3.86
C TYR A 296 -16.03 6.55 -3.20
N GLY A 297 -15.79 6.37 -1.90
CA GLY A 297 -14.85 7.14 -1.11
C GLY A 297 -13.40 6.71 -1.33
N PHE A 298 -12.64 6.59 -0.26
CA PHE A 298 -11.25 6.15 -0.29
C PHE A 298 -11.15 4.63 -0.36
N HIS A 299 -10.19 4.10 -1.13
CA HIS A 299 -10.00 2.65 -1.29
C HIS A 299 -9.94 1.89 0.04
N HIS A 300 -9.17 2.41 1.02
CA HIS A 300 -9.06 1.76 2.32
C HIS A 300 -10.39 1.76 3.10
N ILE A 301 -11.18 2.83 3.02
CA ILE A 301 -12.50 2.91 3.68
C ILE A 301 -13.50 1.97 3.00
N GLU A 302 -13.52 1.92 1.66
CA GLU A 302 -14.39 0.99 0.94
C GLU A 302 -14.01 -0.47 1.24
N ALA A 303 -12.72 -0.80 1.28
CA ALA A 303 -12.24 -2.12 1.71
C ALA A 303 -12.76 -2.49 3.11
N MET A 304 -12.78 -1.52 4.03
CA MET A 304 -13.31 -1.73 5.37
C MET A 304 -14.83 -1.98 5.39
N HIS A 305 -15.59 -1.23 4.60
CA HIS A 305 -17.04 -1.45 4.45
C HIS A 305 -17.37 -2.78 3.79
N ILE A 306 -16.55 -3.23 2.82
CA ILE A 306 -16.69 -4.56 2.21
C ILE A 306 -16.49 -5.62 3.28
N TYR A 307 -15.41 -5.54 4.07
CA TYR A 307 -15.18 -6.53 5.11
C TYR A 307 -16.30 -6.57 6.14
N ASN A 308 -16.80 -5.42 6.57
CA ASN A 308 -17.92 -5.34 7.50
C ASN A 308 -19.20 -5.99 6.94
N SER A 309 -19.44 -6.00 5.62
CA SER A 309 -20.56 -6.73 5.03
C SER A 309 -20.39 -8.27 5.06
N LEU A 310 -19.17 -8.76 5.29
CA LEU A 310 -18.86 -10.18 5.46
C LEU A 310 -18.92 -10.62 6.92
N LEU A 311 -19.17 -9.71 7.87
CA LEU A 311 -19.28 -10.05 9.28
C LEU A 311 -20.72 -10.42 9.66
N PRO A 312 -20.94 -11.49 10.45
CA PRO A 312 -22.27 -11.88 10.88
C PRO A 312 -22.98 -10.76 11.65
N GLY A 313 -24.22 -10.45 11.26
CA GLY A 313 -25.05 -9.42 11.90
C GLY A 313 -24.62 -7.97 11.65
N GLN A 314 -23.60 -7.75 10.82
CA GLN A 314 -23.18 -6.41 10.38
C GLN A 314 -23.73 -6.13 8.99
N SER A 315 -24.12 -4.88 8.76
CA SER A 315 -24.58 -4.42 7.45
C SER A 315 -23.79 -3.18 7.04
N SER A 316 -23.45 -3.12 5.76
CA SER A 316 -22.76 -1.98 5.17
C SER A 316 -23.49 -1.51 3.92
N ARG A 317 -22.97 -0.45 3.28
CA ARG A 317 -23.49 0.03 2.00
C ARG A 317 -23.48 -1.03 0.89
N PHE A 318 -22.69 -2.09 1.04
CA PHE A 318 -22.61 -3.20 0.09
C PHE A 318 -23.62 -4.33 0.37
N GLY A 319 -24.36 -4.25 1.47
CA GLY A 319 -25.28 -5.29 1.92
C GLY A 319 -24.74 -6.02 3.14
N ASP A 320 -25.22 -7.24 3.34
CA ASP A 320 -24.88 -8.14 4.43
C ASP A 320 -25.13 -9.60 4.02
N LEU A 321 -24.78 -10.53 4.91
CA LEU A 321 -24.93 -11.97 4.69
C LEU A 321 -26.39 -12.46 4.69
N SER A 322 -27.37 -11.63 5.09
CA SER A 322 -28.79 -12.02 5.06
C SER A 322 -29.39 -11.95 3.66
N ASP A 323 -28.82 -11.10 2.78
CA ASP A 323 -29.15 -11.01 1.36
C ASP A 323 -27.90 -11.21 0.50
N VAL A 324 -27.47 -12.48 0.42
CA VAL A 324 -26.25 -12.88 -0.30
C VAL A 324 -26.30 -12.54 -1.79
N HIS A 325 -27.49 -12.52 -2.42
CA HIS A 325 -27.64 -12.17 -3.82
C HIS A 325 -27.32 -10.69 -4.07
N LYS A 326 -27.86 -9.81 -3.23
CA LYS A 326 -27.56 -8.38 -3.29
C LYS A 326 -26.08 -8.12 -2.98
N LEU A 327 -25.54 -8.78 -1.96
CA LEU A 327 -24.12 -8.65 -1.61
C LEU A 327 -23.23 -9.09 -2.78
N ALA A 328 -23.45 -10.28 -3.35
CA ALA A 328 -22.69 -10.78 -4.49
C ALA A 328 -22.73 -9.82 -5.69
N ARG A 329 -23.91 -9.30 -6.03
CA ARG A 329 -24.09 -8.34 -7.11
C ARG A 329 -23.32 -7.05 -6.85
N ASN A 330 -23.40 -6.52 -5.63
CA ASN A 330 -22.68 -5.30 -5.26
C ASN A 330 -21.16 -5.50 -5.30
N LEU A 331 -20.65 -6.63 -4.80
CA LEU A 331 -19.21 -6.93 -4.85
C LEU A 331 -18.70 -7.13 -6.29
N PHE A 332 -19.49 -7.76 -7.15
CA PHE A 332 -19.20 -7.81 -8.59
C PHE A 332 -19.11 -6.40 -9.19
N LEU A 333 -20.09 -5.53 -8.92
CA LEU A 333 -20.09 -4.15 -9.42
C LEU A 333 -18.87 -3.38 -8.92
N VAL A 334 -18.45 -3.56 -7.67
CA VAL A 334 -17.20 -2.96 -7.16
C VAL A 334 -15.98 -3.48 -7.91
N CYS A 335 -15.90 -4.78 -8.20
CA CYS A 335 -14.78 -5.36 -8.96
C CYS A 335 -14.69 -4.85 -10.40
N GLN A 336 -15.83 -4.45 -10.98
CA GLN A 336 -15.93 -3.83 -12.31
C GLN A 336 -15.59 -2.33 -12.25
N ASP A 337 -16.20 -1.61 -11.31
CA ASP A 337 -16.04 -0.17 -11.16
C ASP A 337 -14.65 0.21 -10.68
N VAL A 338 -14.09 -0.56 -9.74
CA VAL A 338 -12.86 -0.27 -9.00
C VAL A 338 -11.92 -1.48 -9.02
N PRO A 339 -11.23 -1.75 -10.15
CA PRO A 339 -10.33 -2.91 -10.27
C PRO A 339 -9.25 -3.02 -9.18
N MET A 340 -8.85 -1.89 -8.58
CA MET A 340 -7.89 -1.86 -7.47
C MET A 340 -8.38 -2.57 -6.21
N LEU A 341 -9.70 -2.68 -5.99
CA LEU A 341 -10.30 -3.42 -4.87
C LEU A 341 -10.52 -4.91 -5.16
N ARG A 342 -10.25 -5.37 -6.39
CA ARG A 342 -10.52 -6.77 -6.76
C ARG A 342 -9.72 -7.75 -5.90
N ASN A 343 -8.41 -7.58 -5.82
CA ASN A 343 -7.56 -8.45 -5.00
C ASN A 343 -7.98 -8.39 -3.53
N GLU A 344 -8.34 -7.22 -3.02
CA GLU A 344 -8.83 -7.03 -1.66
C GLU A 344 -10.08 -7.90 -1.39
N ILE A 345 -11.10 -7.78 -2.24
CA ILE A 345 -12.37 -8.53 -2.10
C ILE A 345 -12.12 -10.04 -2.11
N PHE A 346 -11.31 -10.54 -3.05
CA PHE A 346 -10.95 -11.97 -3.10
C PHE A 346 -10.25 -12.42 -1.83
N MET A 347 -9.29 -11.64 -1.32
CA MET A 347 -8.53 -12.00 -0.11
C MET A 347 -9.40 -11.93 1.15
N GLN A 348 -10.33 -10.98 1.24
CA GLN A 348 -11.26 -10.87 2.37
C GLN A 348 -12.23 -12.05 2.42
N ILE A 349 -12.80 -12.47 1.28
CA ILE A 349 -13.70 -13.63 1.25
C ILE A 349 -12.92 -14.93 1.51
N LEU A 350 -11.73 -15.08 0.90
CA LEU A 350 -10.85 -16.23 1.16
C LEU A 350 -10.46 -16.34 2.65
N LYS A 351 -10.21 -15.21 3.31
CA LYS A 351 -9.97 -15.17 4.75
C LYS A 351 -11.17 -15.76 5.52
N GLN A 352 -12.40 -15.38 5.17
CA GLN A 352 -13.61 -15.90 5.82
C GLN A 352 -13.90 -17.39 5.53
N THR A 353 -13.38 -17.96 4.45
CA THR A 353 -13.48 -19.41 4.18
C THR A 353 -12.39 -20.25 4.85
N THR A 354 -11.34 -19.62 5.37
CA THR A 354 -10.14 -20.32 5.86
C THR A 354 -10.24 -20.61 7.35
N ARG A 355 -10.15 -21.89 7.75
CA ARG A 355 -10.26 -22.34 9.16
C ARG A 355 -11.49 -21.76 9.89
N HIS A 356 -12.63 -21.73 9.22
CA HIS A 356 -13.89 -21.32 9.84
C HIS A 356 -14.21 -22.18 11.07
N PRO A 357 -14.71 -21.62 12.20
CA PRO A 357 -14.99 -22.36 13.44
C PRO A 357 -15.97 -23.54 13.28
N ARG A 358 -16.84 -23.46 12.26
CA ARG A 358 -17.82 -24.50 11.91
C ARG A 358 -17.71 -24.85 10.42
N PRO A 359 -16.74 -25.69 10.01
CA PRO A 359 -16.57 -26.07 8.61
C PRO A 359 -17.83 -26.71 8.03
N GLY A 360 -18.22 -26.28 6.84
CA GLY A 360 -19.40 -26.78 6.11
C GLY A 360 -20.76 -26.34 6.66
N SER A 361 -20.80 -25.54 7.73
CA SER A 361 -22.05 -24.94 8.23
C SER A 361 -22.70 -24.01 7.18
N PRO A 362 -24.02 -23.74 7.27
CA PRO A 362 -24.68 -22.82 6.33
C PRO A 362 -23.99 -21.45 6.25
N GLU A 363 -23.61 -20.89 7.40
CA GLU A 363 -22.85 -19.63 7.48
C GLU A 363 -21.51 -19.73 6.73
N HIS A 364 -20.74 -20.79 6.96
CA HIS A 364 -19.48 -21.00 6.25
C HIS A 364 -19.67 -21.10 4.74
N MET A 365 -20.73 -21.79 4.30
CA MET A 365 -21.00 -22.00 2.88
C MET A 365 -21.38 -20.71 2.15
N VAL A 366 -21.97 -19.72 2.83
CA VAL A 366 -22.24 -18.39 2.23
C VAL A 366 -20.96 -17.75 1.71
N TYR A 367 -19.86 -17.82 2.45
CA TYR A 367 -18.56 -17.30 1.98
C TYR A 367 -18.03 -18.06 0.76
N TRP A 368 -18.24 -19.37 0.69
CA TRP A 368 -17.89 -20.19 -0.48
C TRP A 368 -18.74 -19.83 -1.70
N PHE A 369 -20.04 -19.58 -1.51
CA PHE A 369 -20.94 -19.13 -2.58
C PHE A 369 -20.50 -17.76 -3.12
N LEU A 370 -20.16 -16.81 -2.25
CA LEU A 370 -19.61 -15.51 -2.64
C LEU A 370 -18.28 -15.65 -3.42
N LEU A 371 -17.37 -16.50 -2.94
CA LEU A 371 -16.10 -16.75 -3.61
C LEU A 371 -16.29 -17.37 -5.00
N ALA A 372 -17.18 -18.35 -5.11
CA ALA A 372 -17.53 -19.00 -6.37
C ALA A 372 -18.15 -18.03 -7.36
N ALA A 373 -19.09 -17.18 -6.90
CA ALA A 373 -19.71 -16.15 -7.73
C ALA A 373 -18.65 -15.20 -8.32
N LEU A 374 -17.69 -14.74 -7.50
CA LEU A 374 -16.61 -13.88 -7.98
C LEU A 374 -15.64 -14.62 -8.91
N CYS A 375 -15.25 -15.87 -8.60
CA CYS A 375 -14.39 -16.68 -9.45
C CYS A 375 -14.99 -16.90 -10.86
N SER A 376 -16.31 -16.91 -11.00
CA SER A 376 -16.98 -17.04 -12.30
C SER A 376 -16.85 -15.80 -13.20
N HIS A 377 -16.62 -14.61 -12.61
CA HIS A 377 -16.63 -13.34 -13.33
C HIS A 377 -15.30 -12.61 -13.37
N HIS A 378 -14.47 -12.83 -12.36
CA HIS A 378 -13.23 -12.10 -12.17
C HIS A 378 -12.10 -13.05 -11.81
N VAL A 379 -10.87 -12.58 -12.01
CA VAL A 379 -9.66 -13.24 -11.53
C VAL A 379 -8.87 -12.17 -10.76
N PRO A 380 -8.35 -12.48 -9.56
CA PRO A 380 -7.32 -11.67 -8.95
C PRO A 380 -6.06 -11.61 -9.84
N SER A 381 -5.13 -10.71 -9.54
CA SER A 381 -3.89 -10.55 -10.32
C SER A 381 -2.66 -10.98 -9.54
N GLY A 382 -1.57 -11.30 -10.27
CA GLY A 382 -0.24 -11.47 -9.69
C GLY A 382 -0.14 -12.60 -8.67
N ALA A 383 0.49 -12.31 -7.52
CA ALA A 383 0.73 -13.29 -6.46
C ALA A 383 -0.56 -13.72 -5.74
N GLN A 384 -1.59 -12.86 -5.71
CA GLN A 384 -2.86 -13.14 -5.05
C GLN A 384 -3.66 -14.22 -5.77
N ASP A 385 -3.61 -14.30 -7.11
CA ASP A 385 -4.19 -15.42 -7.86
C ASP A 385 -3.50 -16.74 -7.54
N LYS A 386 -2.17 -16.75 -7.55
CA LYS A 386 -1.37 -17.93 -7.19
C LYS A 386 -1.66 -18.39 -5.77
N PHE A 387 -1.75 -17.46 -4.81
CA PHE A 387 -2.10 -17.77 -3.43
C PHE A 387 -3.52 -18.33 -3.29
N LEU A 388 -4.51 -17.69 -3.92
CA LEU A 388 -5.90 -18.18 -3.95
C LEU A 388 -5.97 -19.62 -4.47
N ARG A 389 -5.35 -19.91 -5.62
CA ARG A 389 -5.33 -21.26 -6.20
C ARG A 389 -4.64 -22.28 -5.29
N SER A 390 -3.60 -21.88 -4.57
CA SER A 390 -2.90 -22.75 -3.62
C SER A 390 -3.80 -23.11 -2.44
N MET A 391 -4.49 -22.11 -1.87
CA MET A 391 -5.48 -22.31 -0.80
C MET A 391 -6.66 -23.19 -1.25
N LEU A 392 -7.16 -23.00 -2.48
CA LEU A 392 -8.24 -23.82 -3.03
C LEU A 392 -7.80 -25.27 -3.24
N ARG A 393 -6.59 -25.52 -3.77
CA ARG A 393 -6.06 -26.89 -3.95
C ARG A 393 -5.86 -27.59 -2.61
N MET A 394 -5.28 -26.88 -1.63
CA MET A 394 -5.15 -27.38 -0.26
C MET A 394 -6.52 -27.77 0.29
N THR A 395 -7.51 -26.87 0.19
CA THR A 395 -8.88 -27.11 0.67
C THR A 395 -9.53 -28.32 -0.01
N ALA A 396 -9.39 -28.44 -1.34
CA ALA A 396 -9.96 -29.55 -2.10
C ALA A 396 -9.33 -30.91 -1.71
N ALA A 397 -8.04 -30.94 -1.41
CA ALA A 397 -7.29 -32.14 -1.05
C ALA A 397 -7.39 -32.51 0.44
N HIS A 398 -7.69 -31.56 1.33
CA HIS A 398 -7.65 -31.75 2.79
C HIS A 398 -8.62 -32.83 3.26
N SER A 399 -8.14 -33.93 3.82
CA SER A 399 -8.96 -35.12 4.17
C SER A 399 -10.16 -34.79 5.07
N GLU A 400 -9.94 -33.97 6.10
CA GLU A 400 -10.94 -33.64 7.13
C GLU A 400 -12.00 -32.61 6.71
N TYR A 401 -11.82 -31.92 5.58
CA TYR A 401 -12.78 -30.90 5.15
C TYR A 401 -14.08 -31.52 4.62
N PRO A 402 -15.25 -30.95 4.97
CA PRO A 402 -16.54 -31.43 4.49
C PRO A 402 -16.62 -31.48 2.97
N SER A 403 -17.38 -32.45 2.44
CA SER A 403 -17.53 -32.62 0.98
C SER A 403 -18.09 -31.37 0.29
N SER A 404 -18.99 -30.61 0.92
CA SER A 404 -19.53 -29.37 0.37
C SER A 404 -18.46 -28.30 0.14
N VAL A 405 -17.56 -28.15 1.12
CA VAL A 405 -16.42 -27.22 1.07
C VAL A 405 -15.44 -27.64 -0.03
N LYS A 406 -15.14 -28.94 -0.13
CA LYS A 406 -14.28 -29.48 -1.21
C LYS A 406 -14.86 -29.24 -2.60
N LYS A 407 -16.16 -29.49 -2.78
CA LYS A 407 -16.86 -29.25 -4.05
C LYS A 407 -16.81 -27.77 -4.43
N ALA A 408 -17.08 -26.87 -3.47
CA ALA A 408 -16.97 -25.43 -3.70
C ALA A 408 -15.55 -25.00 -4.08
N ALA A 409 -14.52 -25.54 -3.42
CA ALA A 409 -13.13 -25.24 -3.75
C ALA A 409 -12.74 -25.70 -5.16
N ASN A 410 -13.16 -26.90 -5.57
CA ASN A 410 -12.96 -27.40 -6.93
C ASN A 410 -13.71 -26.55 -7.97
N PHE A 411 -14.96 -26.19 -7.70
CA PHE A 411 -15.73 -25.29 -8.56
C PHE A 411 -14.99 -23.95 -8.76
N CYS A 412 -14.47 -23.34 -7.69
CA CYS A 412 -13.67 -22.12 -7.80
C CYS A 412 -12.42 -22.30 -8.67
N LEU A 413 -11.70 -23.43 -8.57
CA LEU A 413 -10.52 -23.73 -9.38
C LEU A 413 -10.86 -23.85 -10.88
N GLU A 414 -11.95 -24.55 -11.19
CA GLU A 414 -12.47 -24.70 -12.55
C GLU A 414 -12.91 -23.36 -13.10
N ALA A 415 -13.75 -22.63 -12.34
CA ALA A 415 -14.21 -21.30 -12.68
C ALA A 415 -13.01 -20.40 -13.00
N LEU A 416 -12.03 -20.28 -12.12
CA LEU A 416 -10.79 -19.48 -12.31
C LEU A 416 -9.98 -19.86 -13.55
N SER A 417 -10.13 -21.07 -14.09
CA SER A 417 -9.45 -21.53 -15.31
C SER A 417 -10.27 -21.29 -16.58
N GLY A 418 -11.58 -21.10 -16.44
CA GLY A 418 -12.51 -20.78 -17.54
C GLY A 418 -12.51 -19.31 -17.95
N ALA A 419 -13.08 -19.05 -19.12
CA ALA A 419 -13.28 -17.70 -19.66
C ALA A 419 -14.16 -16.84 -18.73
N LYS A 420 -13.86 -15.55 -18.64
CA LYS A 420 -14.61 -14.60 -17.80
C LYS A 420 -15.64 -13.84 -18.60
N SER A 421 -16.87 -13.80 -18.10
CA SER A 421 -17.89 -12.92 -18.65
C SER A 421 -17.88 -11.57 -17.95
N PRO A 422 -17.83 -10.44 -18.70
CA PRO A 422 -17.91 -9.10 -18.13
C PRO A 422 -19.34 -8.72 -17.68
N VAL A 423 -20.33 -9.59 -17.94
CA VAL A 423 -21.74 -9.38 -17.60
C VAL A 423 -22.09 -10.26 -16.40
N PHE A 424 -22.83 -9.70 -15.44
CA PHE A 424 -23.41 -10.46 -14.32
C PHE A 424 -24.58 -11.31 -14.82
N HIS A 425 -24.49 -12.63 -14.70
CA HIS A 425 -25.51 -13.56 -15.18
C HIS A 425 -26.43 -14.00 -14.04
N ASP A 426 -27.61 -13.40 -13.91
CA ASP A 426 -28.51 -13.65 -12.77
C ASP A 426 -28.87 -15.15 -12.60
N ALA A 427 -29.07 -15.90 -13.70
CA ALA A 427 -29.38 -17.33 -13.65
C ALA A 427 -28.21 -18.17 -13.10
N LEU A 428 -26.99 -17.95 -13.60
CA LEU A 428 -25.78 -18.61 -13.10
C LEU A 428 -25.52 -18.24 -11.63
N MET A 429 -25.73 -16.97 -11.28
CA MET A 429 -25.55 -16.49 -9.91
C MET A 429 -26.55 -17.11 -8.97
N LYS A 430 -27.80 -17.30 -9.40
CA LYS A 430 -28.80 -18.03 -8.63
C LYS A 430 -28.34 -19.48 -8.37
N ASP A 431 -27.91 -20.19 -9.41
CA ASP A 431 -27.44 -21.57 -9.29
C ASP A 431 -26.24 -21.71 -8.34
N ILE A 432 -25.29 -20.77 -8.38
CA ILE A 432 -24.11 -20.74 -7.50
C ILE A 432 -24.50 -20.41 -6.06
N LEU A 433 -25.34 -19.40 -5.85
CA LEU A 433 -25.71 -18.92 -4.52
C LEU A 433 -26.69 -19.87 -3.79
N ASP A 434 -27.47 -20.65 -4.53
CA ASP A 434 -28.29 -21.74 -4.00
C ASP A 434 -27.48 -23.04 -3.81
N GLY A 435 -26.20 -23.06 -4.22
CA GLY A 435 -25.27 -24.19 -4.10
C GLY A 435 -25.45 -25.32 -5.12
N SER A 436 -26.50 -25.26 -5.95
CA SER A 436 -26.82 -26.30 -6.95
C SER A 436 -25.76 -26.44 -8.05
N ALA A 437 -24.98 -25.38 -8.29
CA ALA A 437 -23.87 -25.41 -9.24
C ALA A 437 -22.73 -26.35 -8.81
N PHE A 438 -22.57 -26.65 -7.51
CA PHE A 438 -21.43 -27.42 -6.99
C PHE A 438 -21.58 -28.94 -7.14
N ASP A 439 -22.80 -29.42 -7.41
CA ASP A 439 -23.09 -30.84 -7.59
C ASP A 439 -22.99 -31.29 -9.06
N ARG A 440 -22.84 -30.35 -10.01
CA ARG A 440 -22.64 -30.63 -11.44
C ARG A 440 -21.16 -31.00 -11.66
N GLN A 441 -20.77 -32.25 -11.43
CA GLN A 441 -19.43 -32.72 -11.79
C GLN A 441 -19.33 -33.16 -13.26
N ALA A 442 -18.28 -32.65 -13.92
CA ALA A 442 -17.48 -33.27 -15.00
C ALA A 442 -17.97 -33.28 -16.46
N ASP A 443 -19.20 -32.87 -16.80
CA ASP A 443 -19.58 -32.63 -18.21
C ASP A 443 -19.88 -31.14 -18.44
N GLY A 444 -18.84 -30.41 -18.86
CA GLY A 444 -18.96 -29.13 -19.55
C GLY A 444 -19.72 -28.01 -18.84
N LEU A 445 -18.99 -27.17 -18.11
CA LEU A 445 -19.28 -25.73 -18.06
C LEU A 445 -19.00 -25.12 -19.45
N VAL A 446 -19.72 -25.59 -20.47
CA VAL A 446 -19.94 -24.81 -21.68
C VAL A 446 -20.95 -23.76 -21.26
N LEU A 447 -20.47 -22.54 -21.03
CA LEU A 447 -21.34 -21.38 -21.09
C LEU A 447 -22.05 -21.46 -22.45
N ASP A 448 -23.34 -21.78 -22.46
CA ASP A 448 -24.14 -21.86 -23.68
C ASP A 448 -23.88 -20.62 -24.53
N ARG A 449 -23.17 -20.83 -25.63
CA ARG A 449 -22.91 -19.82 -26.66
C ARG A 449 -24.14 -19.79 -27.54
N GLU A 450 -25.21 -19.14 -27.08
CA GLU A 450 -26.28 -18.74 -27.97
C GLU A 450 -26.57 -17.25 -27.86
N ILE A 451 -26.77 -16.67 -29.05
CA ILE A 451 -27.26 -15.31 -29.36
C ILE A 451 -26.17 -14.22 -29.48
N THR A 452 -25.48 -14.23 -30.62
CA THR A 452 -25.59 -13.15 -31.64
C THR A 452 -24.86 -13.55 -32.91
N LEU A 453 -25.56 -14.28 -33.77
CA LEU A 453 -25.39 -14.19 -35.22
C LEU A 453 -26.81 -14.05 -35.76
N ALA A 454 -27.31 -12.82 -35.73
CA ALA A 454 -28.43 -12.47 -36.59
C ALA A 454 -27.85 -12.18 -37.97
N ASP A 455 -28.35 -12.94 -38.93
CA ASP A 455 -28.13 -12.87 -40.37
C ASP A 455 -27.88 -11.46 -40.92
N ASP A 456 -26.68 -11.24 -41.44
CA ASP A 456 -26.45 -10.30 -42.55
C ASP A 456 -26.36 -11.13 -43.84
N SER A 457 -27.51 -11.62 -44.30
CA SER A 457 -27.68 -12.08 -45.68
C SER A 457 -29.13 -11.94 -46.13
N ALA A 458 -29.52 -10.76 -46.61
CA ALA A 458 -30.36 -10.55 -47.80
C ALA A 458 -30.76 -9.07 -47.96
N CYS A 459 -30.46 -8.53 -49.15
CA CYS A 459 -31.08 -7.39 -49.87
C CYS A 459 -31.29 -6.03 -49.18
#